data_AF-A0A351SSP1-F1
#
_entry.id   AF-A0A351SSP1-F1
#
_cell.length_a   1.000
_cell.length_b   1.000
_cell.length_c   1.000
_cell.angle_alpha   90.00
_cell.angle_beta   90.00
_cell.angle_gamma   90.00
#
_symmetry.space_group_name_H-M   'P 1'
#
loop_
_entity.id
_entity.type
_entity.pdbx_description
1 polymer ?
#
loop_
_entity_poly.entity_id
_entity_poly.type
_entity_poly.pdbx_seq_one_letter_code
_entity_poly.pdbx_strand_id
1 'polypeptide(L)'
;MLSAPSRKVGFTDVGVATAEVGLLTYHLNLGGGVVESPKRGVGTVGSLLWAIAGELPLGKNGLSAVVEFRGESVRRSLPDNTALGGLVWESPWGVKFDATGFGGLSQGSDSWGITFGLSYAFKGSG
;
A
#
# COMPACT_ATOMS: atom_id res chain seq x y z
N MET A 1 -10.18 -39.19 9.97
CA MET A 1 -10.91 -38.23 9.12
C MET A 1 -9.95 -37.15 8.68
N LEU A 2 -9.50 -37.18 7.41
CA LEU A 2 -8.68 -36.12 6.82
C LEU A 2 -9.64 -35.02 6.34
N SER A 3 -9.63 -33.86 6.98
CA SER A 3 -10.38 -32.70 6.48
C SER A 3 -9.83 -32.31 5.12
N ALA A 4 -10.70 -32.26 4.11
CA ALA A 4 -10.33 -31.74 2.79
C ALA A 4 -9.74 -30.33 2.95
N PRO A 5 -8.67 -29.97 2.21
CA PRO A 5 -8.12 -28.63 2.28
C PRO A 5 -9.19 -27.63 1.83
N SER A 6 -9.68 -26.80 2.75
CA SER A 6 -10.57 -25.70 2.40
C SER A 6 -9.74 -24.71 1.58
N ARG A 7 -9.87 -24.74 0.26
CA ARG A 7 -9.19 -23.78 -0.61
C ARG A 7 -9.87 -22.43 -0.42
N LYS A 8 -9.34 -21.63 0.50
CA LYS A 8 -9.81 -20.27 0.74
C LYS A 8 -9.21 -19.39 -0.35
N VAL A 9 -10.04 -18.99 -1.30
CA VAL A 9 -9.65 -18.11 -2.40
C VAL A 9 -10.11 -16.70 -2.04
N GLY A 10 -9.17 -15.76 -2.01
CA GLY A 10 -9.46 -14.35 -1.87
C GLY A 10 -9.23 -13.60 -3.17
N PHE A 11 -9.88 -12.46 -3.31
CA PHE A 11 -9.68 -11.51 -4.40
C PHE A 11 -9.88 -10.10 -3.87
N THR A 12 -9.04 -9.18 -4.35
CA THR A 12 -9.11 -7.75 -4.03
C THR A 12 -8.97 -6.99 -5.33
N ASP A 13 -9.85 -6.00 -5.51
CA ASP A 13 -9.77 -5.03 -6.60
C ASP A 13 -9.53 -3.63 -6.04
N VAL A 14 -8.75 -2.82 -6.75
CA VAL A 14 -8.40 -1.45 -6.37
C VAL A 14 -8.39 -0.57 -7.61
N GLY A 15 -9.21 0.47 -7.59
CA GLY A 15 -9.13 1.58 -8.52
C GLY A 15 -8.20 2.67 -8.00
N VAL A 16 -7.44 3.29 -8.90
CA VAL A 16 -6.54 4.41 -8.59
C VAL A 16 -6.94 5.62 -9.42
N ALA A 17 -7.17 6.75 -8.76
CA ALA A 17 -7.36 8.04 -9.40
C ALA A 17 -6.17 8.95 -9.06
N THR A 18 -5.59 9.59 -10.07
CA THR A 18 -4.43 10.48 -9.92
C THR A 18 -4.78 11.89 -10.35
N ALA A 19 -4.31 12.88 -9.61
CA ALA A 19 -4.45 14.29 -9.95
C ALA A 19 -3.17 15.07 -9.64
N GLU A 20 -2.90 16.11 -10.42
CA GLU A 20 -1.75 17.00 -10.22
C GLU A 20 -2.25 18.41 -9.89
N VAL A 21 -1.72 18.99 -8.82
CA VAL A 21 -2.03 20.37 -8.40
C VAL A 21 -0.73 21.10 -8.09
N GLY A 22 -0.29 21.92 -9.03
CA GLY A 22 1.01 22.60 -8.95
C GLY A 22 2.15 21.58 -9.04
N LEU A 23 3.00 21.52 -8.00
CA LEU A 23 4.09 20.55 -7.91
C LEU A 23 3.69 19.24 -7.21
N LEU A 24 2.47 19.13 -6.70
CA LEU A 24 2.05 18.00 -5.89
C LEU A 24 1.17 17.06 -6.71
N THR A 25 1.59 15.80 -6.79
CA THR A 25 0.79 14.71 -7.36
C THR A 25 0.06 14.00 -6.23
N TYR A 26 -1.23 13.74 -6.42
CA TYR A 26 -2.06 13.02 -5.46
C TYR A 26 -2.61 11.75 -6.08
N HIS A 27 -2.71 10.71 -5.25
CA HIS A 27 -3.35 9.45 -5.61
C HIS A 27 -4.45 9.13 -4.60
N LEU A 28 -5.63 8.76 -5.11
CA LEU A 28 -6.71 8.19 -4.33
C LEU A 28 -6.89 6.73 -4.78
N ASN A 29 -6.65 5.82 -3.85
CA ASN A 29 -6.84 4.38 -4.06
C ASN A 29 -8.11 3.96 -3.32
N LEU A 30 -9.03 3.31 -4.01
CA LEU A 30 -10.26 2.78 -3.41
C LEU A 30 -10.46 1.35 -3.88
N GLY A 31 -10.78 0.46 -2.95
CA GLY A 31 -10.90 -0.94 -3.28
C GLY A 31 -11.61 -1.75 -2.22
N GLY A 32 -11.65 -3.04 -2.49
CA GLY A 32 -12.28 -3.99 -1.61
C GLY A 32 -12.26 -5.37 -2.21
N GLY A 33 -12.67 -6.33 -1.39
CA GLY A 33 -12.51 -7.71 -1.78
C GLY A 33 -13.13 -8.69 -0.82
N VAL A 34 -12.80 -9.94 -1.08
CA VAL A 34 -13.09 -11.08 -0.22
C VAL A 34 -11.75 -11.65 0.18
N VAL A 35 -11.42 -11.58 1.47
CA VAL A 35 -10.14 -12.02 2.05
C VAL A 35 -10.35 -13.22 2.96
N GLU A 36 -9.28 -13.94 3.29
CA GLU A 36 -9.37 -15.00 4.29
C GLU A 36 -9.82 -14.42 5.65
N SER A 37 -10.78 -15.08 6.30
CA SER A 37 -11.19 -14.68 7.64
C SER A 37 -10.02 -14.84 8.63
N PRO A 38 -9.70 -13.80 9.42
CA PRO A 38 -8.68 -13.91 10.46
C PRO A 38 -9.09 -14.87 11.58
N LYS A 39 -10.40 -15.14 11.73
CA LYS A 39 -10.89 -16.23 12.59
C LYS A 39 -10.79 -17.56 11.85
N ARG A 40 -10.01 -18.50 12.41
CA ARG A 40 -9.89 -19.88 11.91
C ARG A 40 -11.27 -20.51 11.72
N GLY A 41 -11.46 -21.18 10.58
CA GLY A 41 -12.68 -21.94 10.26
C GLY A 41 -13.83 -21.16 9.63
N VAL A 42 -13.74 -19.83 9.49
CA VAL A 42 -14.86 -18.98 9.02
C VAL A 42 -14.84 -18.71 7.50
N GLY A 43 -14.01 -19.41 6.73
CA GLY A 43 -13.91 -19.22 5.28
C GLY A 43 -13.34 -17.85 4.92
N THR A 44 -14.03 -17.10 4.06
CA THR A 44 -13.63 -15.76 3.60
C THR A 44 -14.63 -14.68 4.05
N VAL A 45 -14.17 -13.43 4.13
CA VAL A 45 -14.94 -12.27 4.59
C VAL A 45 -14.68 -11.05 3.72
N GLY A 46 -15.61 -10.10 3.72
CA GLY A 46 -15.43 -8.84 2.98
C GLY A 46 -14.36 -7.95 3.61
N SER A 47 -13.61 -7.26 2.74
CA SER A 47 -12.69 -6.17 3.07
C SER A 47 -12.99 -4.91 2.26
N LEU A 48 -12.68 -3.76 2.84
CA LEU A 48 -12.69 -2.45 2.19
C LEU A 48 -11.34 -1.79 2.39
N LEU A 49 -10.84 -1.15 1.35
CA LEU A 49 -9.53 -0.50 1.30
C LEU A 49 -9.69 0.93 0.81
N TRP A 50 -8.91 1.83 1.40
CA TRP A 50 -8.73 3.17 0.90
C TRP A 50 -7.29 3.63 1.14
N ALA A 51 -6.78 4.48 0.27
CA ALA A 51 -5.56 5.24 0.54
C ALA A 51 -5.60 6.58 -0.16
N ILE A 52 -4.96 7.57 0.46
CA ILE A 52 -4.66 8.87 -0.14
C ILE A 52 -3.16 9.06 -0.02
N ALA A 53 -2.49 9.25 -1.15
CA ALA A 53 -1.06 9.52 -1.20
C ALA A 53 -0.78 10.86 -1.87
N GLY A 54 0.33 11.48 -1.48
CA GLY A 54 0.87 12.68 -2.09
C GLY A 54 2.36 12.51 -2.38
N GLU A 55 2.80 13.00 -3.53
CA GLU A 55 4.19 13.04 -3.95
C GLU A 55 4.59 14.48 -4.31
N LEU A 56 5.68 14.96 -3.70
CA LEU A 56 6.24 16.28 -3.94
C LEU A 56 7.70 16.17 -4.42
N PRO A 57 8.04 16.61 -5.64
CA PRO A 57 9.41 16.66 -6.12
C PRO A 57 10.21 17.72 -5.34
N LEU A 58 11.36 17.31 -4.81
CA LEU A 58 12.28 18.12 -4.02
C LEU A 58 13.43 18.68 -4.87
N GLY A 59 13.07 19.36 -5.97
CA GLY A 59 14.01 19.95 -6.92
C GLY A 59 14.18 19.12 -8.19
N LYS A 60 15.35 19.22 -8.83
CA LYS A 60 15.60 18.66 -10.18
C LYS A 60 16.38 17.35 -10.19
N ASN A 61 16.69 16.79 -9.03
CA ASN A 61 17.63 15.66 -8.90
C ASN A 61 16.94 14.29 -8.84
N GLY A 62 15.66 14.22 -9.22
CA GLY A 62 14.86 12.99 -9.14
C GLY A 62 14.47 12.58 -7.72
N LEU A 63 14.63 13.47 -6.73
CA LEU A 63 14.22 13.22 -5.35
C LEU A 63 12.79 13.72 -5.15
N SER A 64 11.93 12.89 -4.57
CA SER A 64 10.55 13.21 -4.18
C SER A 64 10.31 12.87 -2.72
N ALA A 65 9.52 13.68 -2.02
CA ALA A 65 8.92 13.32 -0.75
C ALA A 65 7.55 12.68 -0.98
N VAL A 66 7.26 11.62 -0.23
CA VAL A 66 6.00 10.90 -0.31
C VAL A 66 5.34 10.83 1.06
N VAL A 67 4.01 10.91 1.07
CA VAL A 67 3.17 10.62 2.23
C VAL A 67 1.96 9.83 1.80
N GLU A 68 1.55 8.85 2.59
CA GLU A 68 0.33 8.07 2.37
C GLU A 68 -0.42 7.91 3.69
N PHE A 69 -1.74 8.05 3.61
CA PHE A 69 -2.66 7.59 4.63
C PHE A 69 -3.50 6.48 4.01
N ARG A 70 -3.53 5.33 4.65
CA ARG A 70 -4.31 4.19 4.18
C ARG A 70 -5.11 3.57 5.30
N GLY A 71 -6.18 2.89 4.93
CA GLY A 71 -6.96 2.09 5.85
C GLY A 71 -7.54 0.85 5.20
N GLU A 72 -7.58 -0.22 5.98
CA GLU A 72 -8.28 -1.45 5.68
C GLU A 72 -9.31 -1.77 6.77
N SER A 73 -10.51 -2.16 6.34
CA SER A 73 -11.54 -2.69 7.20
C SER A 73 -11.91 -4.09 6.76
N VAL A 74 -11.50 -5.10 7.54
CA VAL A 74 -11.90 -6.50 7.35
C VAL A 74 -13.05 -6.83 8.30
N ARG A 75 -14.10 -7.47 7.79
CA ARG A 75 -15.28 -7.80 8.60
C ARG A 75 -14.88 -8.65 9.82
N ARG A 76 -15.25 -8.20 11.02
CA ARG A 76 -14.94 -8.82 12.33
C ARG A 76 -13.47 -8.69 12.76
N SER A 77 -12.71 -7.79 12.15
CA SER A 77 -11.39 -7.35 12.60
C SER A 77 -11.45 -5.92 13.13
N LEU A 78 -10.42 -5.53 13.88
CA LEU A 78 -10.17 -4.12 14.14
C LEU A 78 -9.73 -3.45 12.84
N PRO A 79 -10.14 -2.19 12.57
CA PRO A 79 -9.60 -1.44 11.43
C PRO A 79 -8.08 -1.32 11.54
N ASP A 80 -7.41 -1.42 10.40
CA ASP A 80 -5.98 -1.15 10.25
C ASP A 80 -5.82 0.13 9.45
N ASN A 81 -5.56 1.23 10.14
CA ASN A 81 -5.22 2.52 9.53
C ASN A 81 -3.75 2.80 9.80
N THR A 82 -3.00 3.17 8.75
CA THR A 82 -1.56 3.42 8.83
C THR A 82 -1.22 4.70 8.07
N ALA A 83 -0.30 5.48 8.61
CA ALA A 83 0.38 6.56 7.89
C ALA A 83 1.79 6.11 7.51
N LEU A 84 2.23 6.50 6.31
CA LEU A 84 3.60 6.34 5.84
C LEU A 84 4.12 7.68 5.32
N GLY A 85 5.41 7.94 5.53
CA GLY A 85 6.09 9.07 4.94
C GLY A 85 7.56 8.75 4.66
N GLY A 86 8.10 9.32 3.60
CA GLY A 86 9.49 9.08 3.25
C GLY A 86 9.96 9.78 1.99
N LEU A 87 11.04 9.26 1.43
CA LEU A 87 11.71 9.80 0.27
C LEU A 87 11.85 8.72 -0.80
N VAL A 88 11.69 9.13 -2.05
CA VAL A 88 11.97 8.32 -3.24
C VAL A 88 13.00 9.06 -4.06
N TRP A 89 14.02 8.36 -4.53
CA TRP A 89 15.04 8.92 -5.41
C TRP A 89 15.18 8.10 -6.68
N GLU A 90 14.93 8.76 -7.81
CA GLU A 90 15.22 8.22 -9.14
C GLU A 90 16.64 8.61 -9.54
N SER A 91 17.53 7.62 -9.54
CA SER A 91 18.91 7.85 -9.92
C SER A 91 19.06 8.08 -11.44
N PRO A 92 20.08 8.83 -11.88
CA PRO A 92 20.37 9.04 -13.31
C PRO A 92 20.67 7.75 -14.09
N TRP A 93 21.00 6.66 -13.40
CA TRP A 93 21.33 5.35 -13.98
C TRP A 93 20.16 4.35 -13.93
N GLY A 94 18.94 4.83 -13.67
CA GLY A 94 17.71 4.04 -13.84
C GLY A 94 17.35 3.12 -12.68
N VAL A 95 18.00 3.28 -11.52
CA VAL A 95 17.60 2.63 -10.27
C VAL A 95 16.79 3.60 -9.43
N LYS A 96 15.66 3.14 -8.87
CA LYS A 96 14.89 3.88 -7.87
C LYS A 96 15.21 3.36 -6.47
N PHE A 97 15.38 4.26 -5.52
CA PHE A 97 15.57 3.95 -4.10
C PHE A 97 14.45 4.59 -3.30
N ASP A 98 13.97 3.90 -2.27
CA ASP A 98 13.00 4.46 -1.33
C ASP A 98 13.40 4.18 0.12
N ALA A 99 13.07 5.12 0.99
CA ALA A 99 13.23 5.02 2.42
C ALA A 99 12.01 5.65 3.08
N THR A 100 11.21 4.84 3.78
CA THR A 100 9.94 5.28 4.34
C THR A 100 9.78 4.81 5.78
N GLY A 101 9.29 5.70 6.64
CA GLY A 101 8.78 5.34 7.96
C GLY A 101 7.27 5.15 7.89
N PHE A 102 6.73 4.30 8.75
CA PHE A 102 5.29 4.14 8.91
C PHE A 102 4.90 4.02 10.38
N GLY A 103 3.64 4.31 10.67
CA GLY A 103 3.07 4.25 12.00
C GLY A 103 1.58 3.99 11.97
N GLY A 104 1.12 3.15 12.90
CA GLY A 104 -0.28 2.83 13.06
C GLY A 104 -1.08 4.00 13.62
N LEU A 105 -2.28 4.19 13.07
CA LEU A 105 -3.26 5.19 13.48
C LEU A 105 -4.47 4.56 14.17
N SER A 106 -4.45 3.25 14.38
CA SER A 106 -5.58 2.46 14.88
C SER A 106 -5.12 1.31 15.78
N GLN A 107 -6.06 0.65 16.45
CA GLN A 107 -5.72 -0.50 17.30
C GLN A 107 -5.36 -1.76 16.51
N GLY A 108 -5.76 -1.87 15.24
CA GLY A 108 -5.46 -3.01 14.38
C GLY A 108 -4.13 -2.90 13.64
N SER A 109 -3.51 -1.72 13.60
CA SER A 109 -2.28 -1.42 12.85
C SER A 109 -1.01 -1.65 13.68
N ASP A 110 0.10 -1.92 12.99
CA ASP A 110 1.44 -1.96 13.59
C ASP A 110 1.81 -0.63 14.26
N SER A 111 2.61 -0.66 15.33
CA SER A 111 2.92 0.56 16.08
C SER A 111 3.79 1.53 15.27
N TRP A 112 4.92 1.07 14.75
CA TRP A 112 5.77 1.81 13.82
C TRP A 112 6.78 0.89 13.14
N GLY A 113 7.36 1.35 12.03
CA GLY A 113 8.48 0.69 11.38
C GLY A 113 9.12 1.56 10.31
N ILE A 114 10.14 1.00 9.66
CA ILE A 114 10.86 1.64 8.56
C ILE A 114 11.08 0.59 7.47
N THR A 115 10.92 0.99 6.23
CA THR A 115 11.24 0.18 5.05
C THR A 115 12.24 0.90 4.16
N PHE A 116 13.09 0.12 3.51
CA PHE A 116 14.02 0.57 2.49
C PHE A 116 13.89 -0.33 1.28
N GLY A 117 13.81 0.28 0.09
CA GLY A 117 13.58 -0.44 -1.15
C GLY A 117 14.51 0.01 -2.27
N LEU A 118 14.65 -0.89 -3.24
CA LEU A 118 15.36 -0.66 -4.49
C LEU A 118 14.56 -1.30 -5.63
N SER A 119 14.31 -0.53 -6.68
CA SER A 119 13.63 -0.99 -7.89
C SER A 119 14.44 -0.67 -9.14
N TYR A 120 14.52 -1.63 -10.05
CA TYR A 120 15.15 -1.47 -11.36
C TYR A 120 14.22 -2.02 -12.45
N ALA A 121 14.01 -1.24 -13.51
CA ALA A 121 13.19 -1.65 -14.64
C ALA A 121 14.06 -2.17 -15.79
N PHE A 122 13.98 -3.48 -16.05
CA PHE A 122 14.64 -4.09 -17.19
C PHE A 122 13.89 -3.75 -18.49
N LYS A 123 14.61 -3.30 -19.51
CA LYS A 123 14.04 -3.17 -20.86
C LYS A 123 14.01 -4.55 -21.51
N GLY A 124 12.81 -5.09 -21.74
CA GLY A 124 12.64 -6.27 -22.59
C GLY A 124 12.85 -5.86 -24.06
N SER A 125 13.71 -6.60 -24.78
CA SER A 125 13.82 -6.47 -26.24
C SER A 125 12.65 -7.23 -26.87
N GLY A 126 11.62 -6.50 -27.28
CA GLY A 126 10.50 -6.98 -28.08
C GLY A 126 10.51 -6.32 -29.46
#